data_AF-A0A7L0U649-F1
#
_entry.id   AF-A0A7L0U649-F1
#
_cell.length_a   1.000
_cell.length_b   1.000
_cell.length_c   1.000
_cell.angle_alpha   90.00
_cell.angle_beta   90.00
_cell.angle_gamma   90.00
#
_symmetry.space_group_name_H-M   'P 1'
#
loop_
_entity.id
_entity.type
_entity.pdbx_description
1 polymer ?
#
loop_
_entity_poly.entity_id
_entity_poly.type
_entity_poly.pdbx_seq_one_letter_code
_entity_poly.pdbx_strand_id
1 'polypeptide(L)'
;REEEFLYLAFIEDVTNEILSLGLFSNRVLEQLFECHIQENRNRLDENKMRRLLDVLKIDLGCSPAEQTHAFDSLELQELDTMEELELTSKSQRQRKATKSEEFFGTVDLLLK
;
A
#
# COMPACT_ATOMS: atom_id res chain seq x y z
N ARG A 1 -20.96 20.19 19.96
CA ARG A 1 -20.92 20.64 18.55
C ARG A 1 -19.47 20.75 18.03
N GLU A 2 -18.53 21.31 18.80
CA GLU A 2 -17.11 21.35 18.42
C GLU A 2 -16.50 19.96 18.15
N GLU A 3 -16.90 18.94 18.91
CA GLU A 3 -16.47 17.56 18.70
C GLU A 3 -16.79 17.02 17.30
N GLU A 4 -17.95 17.37 16.73
CA GLU A 4 -18.35 16.92 15.39
C GLU A 4 -17.42 17.51 14.31
N PHE A 5 -16.95 18.75 14.48
CA PHE A 5 -15.97 19.36 13.59
C PHE A 5 -14.63 18.62 13.62
N LEU A 6 -14.21 18.10 14.77
CA LEU A 6 -12.97 17.33 14.88
C LEU A 6 -13.06 16.01 14.11
N TYR A 7 -14.22 15.34 14.13
CA TYR A 7 -14.45 14.15 13.32
C TYR A 7 -14.51 14.44 11.81
N LEU A 8 -15.07 15.59 11.44
CA LEU A 8 -15.09 16.04 10.04
C LEU A 8 -13.68 16.36 9.54
N ALA A 9 -12.88 17.09 10.34
CA ALA A 9 -11.49 17.37 10.03
C ALA A 9 -10.67 16.07 9.92
N PHE A 10 -10.88 15.13 10.85
CA PHE A 10 -10.22 13.82 10.82
C PHE A 10 -10.48 13.06 9.51
N ILE A 11 -11.74 12.95 9.07
CA ILE A 11 -12.05 12.22 7.83
C ILE A 11 -11.58 13.00 6.59
N GLU A 12 -11.62 14.33 6.63
CA GLU A 12 -11.06 15.21 5.60
C GLU A 12 -9.55 14.97 5.44
N ASP A 13 -8.78 14.96 6.53
CA ASP A 13 -7.33 14.74 6.50
C ASP A 13 -6.99 13.36 5.93
N VAL A 14 -7.67 12.31 6.41
CA VAL A 14 -7.49 10.93 5.92
C VAL A 14 -7.79 10.83 4.42
N THR A 15 -8.93 11.37 3.98
CA THR A 15 -9.35 11.27 2.58
C THR A 15 -8.48 12.11 1.65
N ASN A 16 -8.03 13.29 2.09
CA ASN A 16 -7.07 14.11 1.36
C ASN A 16 -5.73 13.38 1.21
N GLU A 17 -5.23 12.74 2.26
CA GLU A 17 -3.98 11.99 2.19
C GLU A 17 -4.10 10.82 1.21
N ILE A 18 -5.19 10.06 1.27
CA ILE A 18 -5.49 8.98 0.31
C ILE A 18 -5.45 9.49 -1.14
N LEU A 19 -6.13 10.60 -1.42
CA LEU A 19 -6.16 11.20 -2.76
C LEU A 19 -4.78 11.70 -3.19
N SER A 20 -3.99 12.25 -2.26
CA SER A 20 -2.64 12.74 -2.53
C SER A 20 -1.64 11.62 -2.85
N LEU A 21 -1.80 10.46 -2.20
CA LEU A 21 -0.95 9.29 -2.39
C LEU A 21 -1.33 8.49 -3.65
N GLY A 22 -2.60 8.53 -4.08
CA GLY A 22 -3.08 7.84 -5.28
C GLY A 22 -3.46 6.38 -5.02
N LEU A 23 -3.08 5.46 -5.92
CA LEU A 23 -3.42 4.03 -5.79
C LEU A 23 -2.68 3.38 -4.61
N PHE A 24 -3.42 2.66 -3.76
CA PHE A 24 -2.90 2.00 -2.57
C PHE A 24 -3.28 0.52 -2.53
N SER A 25 -2.46 -0.28 -1.84
CA SER A 25 -2.88 -1.63 -1.47
C SER A 25 -3.72 -1.59 -0.18
N ASN A 26 -4.58 -2.59 0.02
CA ASN A 26 -5.35 -2.74 1.28
C ASN A 26 -4.44 -2.68 2.52
N ARG A 27 -3.23 -3.25 2.43
CA ARG A 27 -2.26 -3.21 3.54
C ARG A 27 -1.78 -1.79 3.85
N VAL A 28 -1.57 -0.97 2.82
CA VAL A 28 -1.14 0.42 2.99
C VAL A 28 -2.25 1.27 3.59
N LEU A 29 -3.51 1.07 3.17
CA LEU A 29 -4.65 1.73 3.81
C LEU A 29 -4.78 1.40 5.29
N GLU A 30 -4.67 0.13 5.66
CA GLU A 30 -4.75 -0.28 7.07
C GLU A 30 -3.67 0.41 7.92
N GLN A 31 -2.46 0.58 7.36
CA GLN A 31 -1.39 1.30 8.04
C GLN A 31 -1.70 2.79 8.16
N LEU A 32 -2.19 3.41 7.08
CA LEU A 32 -2.60 4.82 7.08
C LEU A 32 -3.69 5.07 8.13
N PHE A 33 -4.72 4.23 8.15
CA PHE A 33 -5.80 4.30 9.12
C PHE A 33 -5.31 4.17 10.55
N GLU A 34 -4.42 3.23 10.83
CA GLU A 34 -3.88 3.06 12.19
C GLU A 34 -3.03 4.26 12.61
N CYS A 35 -2.22 4.83 11.70
CA CYS A 35 -1.47 6.07 11.95
C CYS A 35 -2.40 7.23 12.34
N HIS A 36 -3.44 7.48 11.53
CA HIS A 36 -4.42 8.53 11.79
C HIS A 36 -5.20 8.34 13.09
N ILE A 37 -5.59 7.11 13.40
CA ILE A 37 -6.21 6.78 14.68
C ILE A 37 -5.24 7.14 15.81
N GLN A 38 -3.99 6.66 15.73
CA GLN A 38 -2.98 6.86 16.77
C GLN A 38 -2.71 8.35 17.04
N GLU A 39 -2.62 9.17 16.01
CA GLU A 39 -2.40 10.62 16.12
C GLU A 39 -3.58 11.34 16.79
N ASN A 40 -4.81 10.82 16.61
CA ASN A 40 -6.02 11.46 17.09
C ASN A 40 -6.62 10.86 18.38
N ARG A 41 -6.05 9.78 18.95
CA ARG A 41 -6.60 9.09 20.15
C ARG A 41 -6.80 9.97 21.38
N ASN A 42 -6.02 11.04 21.50
CA ASN A 42 -6.12 11.95 22.65
C ASN A 42 -7.28 12.94 22.55
N ARG A 43 -7.91 13.06 21.37
CA ARG A 43 -8.90 14.10 21.06
C ARG A 43 -10.22 13.53 20.55
N LEU A 44 -10.21 12.31 20.02
CA LEU A 44 -11.36 11.62 19.45
C LEU A 44 -11.53 10.21 20.04
N ASP A 45 -12.78 9.76 20.15
CA ASP A 45 -13.10 8.36 20.46
C ASP A 45 -12.65 7.42 19.32
N GLU A 46 -11.83 6.45 19.69
CA GLU A 46 -11.23 5.47 18.79
C GLU A 46 -12.26 4.58 18.09
N ASN A 47 -13.33 4.17 18.78
CA ASN A 47 -14.36 3.33 18.17
C ASN A 47 -15.10 4.10 17.09
N LYS A 48 -15.40 5.37 17.34
CA LYS A 48 -16.07 6.24 16.36
C LYS A 48 -15.16 6.53 15.16
N MET A 49 -13.86 6.75 15.37
CA MET A 49 -12.88 6.85 14.28
C MET A 49 -12.88 5.57 13.42
N ARG A 50 -12.80 4.39 14.05
CA ARG A 50 -12.85 3.12 13.33
C ARG A 50 -14.13 2.94 12.53
N ARG A 51 -15.30 3.31 13.08
CA ARG A 51 -16.57 3.23 12.34
C ARG A 51 -16.58 4.12 11.09
N LEU A 52 -16.03 5.33 11.17
CA LEU A 52 -15.92 6.21 10.00
C LEU A 52 -15.00 5.61 8.95
N LEU A 53 -13.87 5.04 9.37
CA LEU A 53 -12.92 4.39 8.48
C LEU A 53 -13.46 3.09 7.88
N ASP A 54 -14.27 2.33 8.60
CA ASP A 54 -14.95 1.14 8.07
C ASP A 54 -15.88 1.50 6.90
N VAL A 55 -16.64 2.59 7.04
CA VAL A 55 -17.51 3.11 5.96
C VAL A 55 -16.65 3.53 4.77
N LEU A 56 -15.61 4.32 5.01
CA LEU A 56 -14.69 4.75 3.95
C LEU A 56 -14.06 3.56 3.23
N LYS A 57 -13.66 2.51 3.97
CA LYS A 57 -13.09 1.28 3.42
C LYS A 57 -14.06 0.54 2.51
N ILE A 58 -15.36 0.56 2.83
CA ILE A 58 -16.40 0.01 1.96
C ILE A 58 -16.53 0.85 0.69
N ASP A 59 -16.53 2.17 0.81
CA ASP A 59 -16.63 3.11 -0.33
C ASP A 59 -15.43 2.99 -1.28
N LEU A 60 -14.25 2.64 -0.76
CA LEU A 60 -13.04 2.35 -1.53
C LEU A 60 -13.01 0.94 -2.14
N GLY A 61 -14.01 0.10 -1.88
CA GLY A 61 -14.07 -1.29 -2.36
C GLY A 61 -13.19 -2.26 -1.58
N CYS A 62 -12.64 -1.85 -0.43
CA CYS A 62 -11.68 -2.60 0.37
C CYS A 62 -12.38 -3.47 1.44
N SER A 63 -13.53 -4.07 1.14
CA SER A 63 -14.31 -4.84 2.13
C SER A 63 -13.54 -6.07 2.66
N PRO A 64 -13.56 -6.36 3.98
CA PRO A 64 -12.93 -7.55 4.55
C PRO A 64 -13.58 -8.87 4.12
N ALA A 65 -14.75 -8.83 3.47
CA ALA A 65 -15.50 -10.03 3.13
C ALA A 65 -14.88 -10.86 2.01
N GLU A 66 -14.15 -10.27 1.07
CA GLU A 66 -13.54 -11.02 -0.03
C GLU A 66 -12.21 -10.40 -0.46
N GLN A 67 -11.10 -10.94 0.05
CA GLN A 67 -9.83 -10.91 -0.68
C GLN A 67 -9.93 -11.86 -1.90
N THR A 68 -10.91 -11.64 -2.77
CA THR A 68 -10.85 -12.14 -4.13
C THR A 68 -10.03 -11.11 -4.90
N HIS A 69 -8.97 -11.58 -5.54
CA HIS A 69 -8.08 -10.77 -6.36
C HIS A 69 -8.85 -10.06 -7.47
N ALA A 70 -9.43 -8.89 -7.21
CA ALA A 70 -9.90 -7.98 -8.24
C ALA A 70 -8.73 -7.09 -8.70
N PHE A 71 -7.66 -7.74 -9.17
CA PHE A 71 -6.83 -7.19 -10.24
C PHE A 71 -7.51 -7.41 -11.60
N ASP A 72 -8.62 -8.15 -11.63
CA ASP A 72 -9.48 -8.30 -12.79
C ASP A 72 -10.48 -7.14 -12.87
N SER A 73 -10.35 -6.35 -13.93
CA SER A 73 -11.47 -5.72 -14.67
C SER A 73 -11.44 -4.19 -14.87
N LEU A 74 -10.31 -3.50 -14.71
CA LEU A 74 -10.12 -2.18 -15.34
C LEU A 74 -8.88 -2.17 -16.25
N GLU A 75 -9.15 -2.60 -17.49
CA GLU A 75 -8.73 -1.89 -18.71
C GLU A 75 -7.23 -1.82 -19.03
N LEU A 76 -6.67 -2.91 -19.56
CA LEU A 76 -5.53 -2.88 -20.48
C LEU A 76 -5.81 -3.78 -21.69
N GLN A 77 -6.89 -3.45 -22.42
CA GLN A 77 -7.23 -4.09 -23.70
C GLN A 77 -6.61 -3.34 -24.91
N GLU A 78 -5.69 -2.41 -24.69
CA GLU A 78 -4.96 -1.69 -25.75
C GLU A 78 -3.45 -1.67 -25.52
N LEU A 79 -2.83 -2.86 -25.55
CA LEU A 79 -1.44 -3.02 -25.99
C LEU A 79 -1.41 -4.24 -26.90
N ASP A 80 -2.18 -4.16 -27.98
CA ASP A 80 -1.93 -4.97 -29.16
C ASP A 80 -0.72 -4.36 -29.88
N THR A 81 0.21 -5.24 -30.28
CA THR A 81 1.48 -4.97 -30.97
C THR A 81 2.64 -4.47 -30.09
N MET A 82 3.53 -5.38 -29.65
CA MET A 82 4.92 -5.43 -30.14
C MET A 82 5.73 -6.50 -29.36
N GLU A 83 6.12 -7.54 -30.11
CA GLU A 83 7.45 -8.18 -30.05
C GLU A 83 7.78 -9.16 -28.89
N GLU A 84 7.50 -10.44 -29.20
CA GLU A 84 8.35 -11.62 -28.99
C GLU A 84 9.72 -11.38 -28.33
N LEU A 85 9.87 -11.76 -27.06
CA LEU A 85 11.15 -12.13 -26.48
C LEU A 85 11.03 -13.48 -25.76
N GLU A 86 11.39 -14.51 -26.52
CA GLU A 86 11.71 -15.88 -26.11
C GLU A 86 12.71 -15.90 -24.95
N LEU A 87 12.25 -16.19 -23.72
CA LEU A 87 13.12 -16.57 -22.61
C LEU A 87 12.94 -18.05 -22.28
N THR A 88 13.44 -18.91 -23.17
CA THR A 88 13.73 -20.29 -22.81
C THR A 88 14.95 -20.32 -21.89
N SER A 89 14.76 -20.60 -20.60
CA SER A 89 15.84 -21.14 -19.78
C SER A 89 15.29 -22.14 -18.77
N LYS A 90 15.30 -23.41 -19.20
CA LYS A 90 15.21 -24.57 -18.32
C LYS A 90 16.58 -24.79 -17.67
N SER A 91 16.67 -24.74 -16.34
CA SER A 91 17.81 -25.33 -15.62
C SER A 91 17.47 -25.67 -14.16
N GLN A 92 16.85 -26.84 -14.02
CA GLN A 92 17.28 -27.98 -13.19
C GLN A 92 18.10 -27.70 -11.90
N ARG A 93 17.54 -28.17 -10.77
CA ARG A 93 18.17 -28.36 -9.44
C ARG A 93 19.46 -29.19 -9.50
N GLN A 94 20.51 -28.80 -8.75
CA GLN A 94 21.09 -29.57 -7.63
C GLN A 94 22.40 -28.97 -7.05
N ARG A 95 22.37 -28.73 -5.72
CA ARG A 95 23.40 -29.02 -4.67
C ARG A 95 24.81 -28.37 -4.70
N LYS A 96 25.08 -27.73 -3.55
CA LYS A 96 26.22 -27.92 -2.60
C LYS A 96 27.23 -26.78 -2.48
N ALA A 97 27.57 -26.51 -1.21
CA ALA A 97 28.32 -25.41 -0.61
C ALA A 97 29.75 -25.16 -1.10
N THR A 98 30.16 -23.88 -1.03
CA THR A 98 31.53 -23.43 -0.71
C THR A 98 31.49 -22.01 -0.13
N LYS A 99 32.21 -21.81 0.99
CA LYS A 99 32.43 -20.54 1.69
C LYS A 99 33.45 -19.66 0.95
N SER A 100 33.22 -18.35 0.95
CA SER A 100 34.21 -17.24 0.95
C SER A 100 33.40 -15.96 1.21
N GLU A 101 33.38 -15.36 2.39
CA GLU A 101 34.44 -14.57 3.06
C GLU A 101 34.96 -13.41 2.20
N GLU A 102 34.52 -12.22 2.61
CA GLU A 102 35.07 -10.86 2.41
C GLU A 102 35.19 -10.29 0.98
N PHE A 103 34.47 -9.19 0.71
CA PHE A 103 35.08 -7.85 0.74
C PHE A 103 34.00 -6.76 0.61
N PHE A 104 33.98 -5.79 1.53
CA PHE A 104 33.21 -4.56 1.37
C PHE A 104 33.94 -3.63 0.40
N GLY A 105 33.41 -3.47 -0.81
CA GLY A 105 33.91 -2.53 -1.82
C GLY A 105 33.31 -1.14 -1.63
N THR A 106 34.14 -0.24 -1.08
CA THR A 106 34.24 1.20 -1.35
C THR A 106 32.97 1.98 -1.71
N VAL A 107 32.47 2.74 -0.73
CA VAL A 107 31.64 3.93 -0.95
C VAL A 107 32.52 5.03 -1.57
N ASP A 108 32.27 5.36 -2.83
CA ASP A 108 32.78 6.58 -3.45
C ASP A 108 31.59 7.31 -4.08
N LEU A 109 31.19 8.41 -3.44
CA LEU A 109 30.24 9.37 -4.01
C LEU A 109 30.64 10.77 -3.54
N LEU A 110 31.71 11.24 -4.20
CA LEU A 110 31.83 12.55 -4.81
C LEU A 110 31.01 13.68 -4.16
N LEU A 111 31.65 14.44 -3.27
CA LEU A 111 31.25 15.83 -2.99
C LEU A 111 31.47 16.68 -4.25
N LYS A 112 30.48 17.51 -4.59
CA LYS A 112 30.68 18.69 -5.42
C LYS A 112 30.19 19.91 -4.66
#